data_AF-A0A7C3UP75-F1
#
_entry.id   AF-A0A7C3UP75-F1
#
_cell.length_a   1.000
_cell.length_b   1.000
_cell.length_c   1.000
_cell.angle_alpha   90.00
_cell.angle_beta   90.00
_cell.angle_gamma   90.00
#
_symmetry.space_group_name_H-M   'P 1'
#
loop_
_entity.id
_entity.type
_entity.pdbx_description
1 polymer ?
#
loop_
_entity_poly.entity_id
_entity_poly.type
_entity_poly.pdbx_seq_one_letter_code
_entity_poly.pdbx_strand_id
1 'polypeptide(L)'
;VAMTYDGTTLRGYVDAVKDAEQAFAGPPIMHNGALNVGGEIKGRYNLKGTIDEVCILKVALDEAGIKTLMNGLANVISVEPSSMSLTSTWGAIKKQK
;
A
#
# COMPACT_ATOMS: atom_id res chain seq x y z
N VAL A 1 7.41 5.38 5.04
CA VAL A 1 6.28 5.39 6.01
C VAL A 1 5.01 4.86 5.36
N ALA A 2 4.10 4.25 6.11
CA ALA A 2 2.83 3.76 5.60
C ALA A 2 1.72 3.83 6.66
N MET A 3 0.47 3.81 6.21
CA MET A 3 -0.71 3.66 7.06
C MET A 3 -1.67 2.63 6.46
N THR A 4 -2.31 1.81 7.31
CA THR A 4 -3.34 0.86 6.90
C THR A 4 -4.60 1.02 7.74
N TYR A 5 -5.75 0.71 7.12
CA TYR A 5 -7.03 0.75 7.79
C TYR A 5 -7.89 -0.44 7.36
N ASP A 6 -8.26 -1.30 8.31
CA ASP A 6 -9.00 -2.55 8.06
C ASP A 6 -10.51 -2.46 8.34
N GLY A 7 -11.04 -1.27 8.63
CA GLY A 7 -12.45 -1.08 9.05
C GLY A 7 -12.65 -1.09 10.57
N THR A 8 -11.62 -1.46 11.33
CA THR A 8 -11.66 -1.52 12.80
C THR A 8 -10.43 -0.90 13.48
N THR A 9 -9.29 -0.88 12.80
CA THR A 9 -8.01 -0.47 13.36
C THR A 9 -7.20 0.31 12.32
N LEU A 10 -6.67 1.46 12.73
CA LEU A 10 -5.65 2.23 12.03
C LEU A 10 -4.27 1.81 12.51
N ARG A 11 -3.33 1.57 11.60
CA ARG A 11 -1.93 1.23 11.93
C ARG A 11 -0.97 2.11 11.16
N GLY A 12 0.03 2.65 11.86
CA GLY A 12 1.11 3.45 11.30
C GLY A 12 2.44 2.70 11.32
N TYR A 13 3.24 2.86 10.27
CA TYR A 13 4.51 2.18 10.10
C TYR A 13 5.64 3.14 9.69
N VAL A 14 6.79 3.01 10.35
CA VAL A 14 8.06 3.68 10.01
C VAL A 14 9.07 2.58 9.69
N ASP A 15 9.75 2.69 8.54
CA ASP A 15 10.74 1.70 8.09
C ASP A 15 10.27 0.24 8.18
N ALA A 16 9.03 0.00 7.73
CA ALA A 16 8.34 -1.29 7.76
C ALA A 16 8.02 -1.87 9.15
N VAL A 17 8.27 -1.14 10.23
CA VAL A 17 7.95 -1.52 11.61
C VAL A 17 6.71 -0.78 12.07
N LYS A 18 5.79 -1.49 12.75
CA LYS A 18 4.59 -0.87 13.33
C LYS A 18 5.02 0.09 14.44
N ASP A 19 4.72 1.37 14.26
CA ASP A 19 5.05 2.43 15.22
C ASP A 19 3.89 2.67 16.19
N ALA A 20 2.65 2.68 15.67
CA ALA A 20 1.44 2.89 16.46
C ALA A 20 0.22 2.20 15.86
N GLU A 21 -0.79 1.95 16.70
CA GLU A 21 -2.13 1.56 16.26
C GLU A 21 -3.23 2.16 17.12
N GLN A 22 -4.40 2.35 16.52
CA GLN A 22 -5.57 2.91 17.19
C GLN A 22 -6.84 2.18 16.72
N ALA A 23 -7.69 1.80 17.66
CA ALA A 23 -9.03 1.29 17.37
C ALA A 23 -9.89 2.42 16.77
N PHE A 24 -10.45 2.18 15.59
CA PHE A 24 -11.35 3.07 14.87
C PHE A 24 -12.33 2.23 14.05
N ALA A 25 -13.56 2.12 14.54
CA ALA A 25 -14.60 1.35 13.88
C ALA A 25 -15.51 2.26 13.02
N GLY A 26 -15.83 1.79 11.82
CA GLY A 26 -16.76 2.46 10.91
C GLY A 26 -16.09 3.10 9.69
N PRO A 27 -16.86 3.67 8.76
CA PRO A 27 -16.28 4.23 7.54
C PRO A 27 -15.38 5.45 7.86
N PRO A 28 -14.25 5.61 7.15
CA PRO A 28 -13.48 6.84 7.23
C PRO A 28 -14.29 8.02 6.70
N ILE A 29 -13.96 9.24 7.13
CA ILE A 29 -14.61 10.45 6.63
C ILE A 29 -14.28 10.61 5.15
N MET A 30 -15.32 10.65 4.32
CA MET A 30 -15.18 10.77 2.87
C MET A 30 -15.18 12.25 2.45
N HIS A 31 -14.25 12.59 1.58
CA HIS A 31 -14.17 13.90 0.93
C HIS A 31 -14.13 13.73 -0.59
N ASN A 32 -14.78 14.65 -1.30
CA ASN A 32 -14.80 14.72 -2.77
C ASN A 32 -13.83 15.76 -3.34
N GLY A 33 -12.99 16.36 -2.49
CA GLY A 33 -11.93 17.26 -2.90
C GLY A 33 -10.74 16.54 -3.56
N ALA A 34 -9.86 17.30 -4.19
CA ALA A 34 -8.63 16.77 -4.74
C ALA A 34 -7.72 16.20 -3.64
N LEU A 35 -7.03 15.10 -3.94
CA LEU A 35 -5.92 14.61 -3.11
C LEU A 35 -4.72 15.54 -3.30
N ASN A 36 -4.20 16.07 -2.20
CA ASN A 36 -2.98 16.88 -2.20
C ASN A 36 -1.91 16.13 -1.41
N VAL A 37 -0.72 16.00 -2.00
CA VAL A 37 0.43 15.32 -1.40
C VAL A 37 1.56 16.34 -1.29
N GLY A 38 2.16 16.46 -0.11
CA GLY A 38 3.26 17.40 0.13
C GLY A 38 2.85 18.86 0.37
N GLY A 39 1.56 19.18 0.47
CA GLY A 39 1.13 20.53 0.86
C GLY A 39 -0.38 20.70 1.03
N GLU A 40 -0.77 21.78 1.70
CA GLU A 40 -2.16 22.24 1.80
C GLU A 40 -2.59 22.99 0.51
N ILE A 41 -3.86 22.85 0.10
CA ILE A 41 -4.46 23.59 -1.03
C ILE A 41 -4.18 25.10 -0.99
N LYS A 42 -4.19 25.72 0.21
CA LYS A 42 -3.98 27.16 0.38
C LYS A 42 -2.51 27.55 0.54
N GLY A 43 -1.58 26.60 0.39
CA GLY A 43 -0.13 26.82 0.35
C GLY A 43 0.52 27.25 1.66
N ARG A 44 -0.21 27.26 2.78
CA ARG A 44 0.34 27.70 4.08
C ARG A 44 1.27 26.68 4.71
N TYR A 45 1.04 25.40 4.45
CA TYR A 45 1.81 24.29 4.99
C TYR A 45 2.25 23.37 3.86
N ASN A 46 3.50 23.52 3.44
CA ASN A 46 4.12 22.68 2.42
C ASN A 46 5.27 21.90 3.03
N LEU A 47 5.42 20.66 2.59
CA LEU A 47 6.57 19.84 2.95
C LEU A 47 7.85 20.50 2.38
N LYS A 48 8.86 20.65 3.23
CA LYS A 48 10.22 20.97 2.80
C LYS A 48 11.02 19.68 2.68
N GLY A 49 10.94 19.04 1.54
CA GLY A 49 11.60 17.75 1.28
C GLY A 49 11.07 17.07 0.02
N THR A 50 11.53 15.84 -0.22
CA THR A 50 11.09 15.00 -1.33
C THR A 50 10.08 13.96 -0.87
N ILE A 51 9.10 13.67 -1.71
CA ILE A 51 8.20 12.52 -1.58
C ILE A 51 8.39 11.70 -2.85
N ASP A 52 8.49 10.39 -2.68
CA ASP A 52 8.58 9.45 -3.78
C ASP A 52 7.75 8.20 -3.46
N GLU A 53 7.49 7.38 -4.49
CA GLU A 53 6.85 6.07 -4.38
C GLU A 53 5.47 6.13 -3.69
N VAL A 54 4.63 7.09 -4.10
CA VAL A 54 3.28 7.28 -3.53
C VAL A 54 2.31 6.24 -4.08
N CYS A 55 1.70 5.45 -3.20
CA CYS A 55 0.64 4.51 -3.55
C CYS A 55 -0.58 4.64 -2.63
N ILE A 56 -1.77 4.38 -3.17
CA ILE A 56 -3.01 4.21 -2.41
C ILE A 56 -3.64 2.89 -2.82
N LEU A 57 -3.93 2.04 -1.83
CA LEU A 57 -4.49 0.71 -2.04
C LEU A 57 -5.89 0.63 -1.43
N LYS A 58 -6.76 -0.13 -2.09
CA LYS A 58 -8.12 -0.43 -1.58
C LYS A 58 -8.14 -1.56 -0.54
N VAL A 59 -6.98 -2.07 -0.14
CA VAL A 59 -6.82 -3.20 0.77
C VAL A 59 -5.86 -2.80 1.88
N ALA A 60 -6.18 -3.19 3.12
CA ALA A 60 -5.26 -3.07 4.23
C ALA A 60 -4.19 -4.15 4.12
N LEU A 61 -2.93 -3.74 3.96
CA LEU A 61 -1.81 -4.67 4.07
C LEU A 61 -1.57 -5.03 5.55
N ASP A 62 -1.21 -6.28 5.79
CA ASP A 62 -0.66 -6.70 7.07
C ASP A 62 0.82 -6.31 7.17
N GLU A 63 1.47 -6.63 8.29
CA GLU A 63 2.88 -6.28 8.51
C GLU A 63 3.83 -6.91 7.47
N ALA A 64 3.54 -8.13 7.00
CA ALA A 64 4.34 -8.78 5.97
C ALA A 64 4.18 -8.10 4.60
N GLY A 65 2.95 -7.70 4.26
CA GLY A 65 2.66 -6.90 3.07
C GLY A 65 3.35 -5.53 3.13
N ILE A 66 3.36 -4.87 4.28
CA ILE A 66 4.08 -3.60 4.47
C ILE A 66 5.60 -3.78 4.30
N LYS A 67 6.19 -4.85 4.86
CA LYS A 67 7.61 -5.16 4.62
C LYS A 67 7.92 -5.37 3.15
N THR A 68 7.04 -6.06 2.44
CA THR A 68 7.17 -6.27 0.99
C THR A 68 7.07 -4.95 0.22
N LEU A 69 6.11 -4.10 0.57
CA LEU A 69 5.88 -2.79 -0.03
C LEU A 69 7.08 -1.86 0.15
N MET A 70 7.68 -1.82 1.34
CA MET A 70 8.82 -0.96 1.65
C MET A 70 10.09 -1.35 0.90
N ASN A 71 10.17 -2.58 0.38
CA ASN A 71 11.22 -3.02 -0.53
C ASN A 71 10.94 -2.66 -2.00
N GLY A 72 9.82 -1.98 -2.29
CA GLY A 72 9.45 -1.48 -3.61
C GLY A 72 7.97 -1.70 -3.93
N LEU A 73 7.30 -0.69 -4.52
CA LEU A 73 5.88 -0.76 -4.86
C LEU A 73 5.55 -1.94 -5.77
N ALA A 74 6.41 -2.20 -6.76
CA ALA A 74 6.25 -3.29 -7.72
C ALA A 74 6.11 -4.66 -7.03
N ASN A 75 6.71 -4.87 -5.85
CA ASN A 75 6.62 -6.15 -5.15
C ASN A 75 5.21 -6.46 -4.63
N VAL A 76 4.33 -5.45 -4.55
CA VAL A 76 2.94 -5.58 -4.08
C VAL A 76 1.94 -5.39 -5.20
N ILE A 77 2.21 -4.50 -6.17
CA ILE A 77 1.26 -4.17 -7.24
C ILE A 77 1.53 -4.90 -8.56
N SER A 78 2.68 -5.58 -8.68
CA SER A 78 3.00 -6.31 -9.91
C SER A 78 2.01 -7.46 -10.10
N VAL A 79 1.44 -7.50 -11.29
CA VAL A 79 0.64 -8.63 -11.80
C VAL A 79 1.49 -9.57 -12.65
N GLU A 80 2.80 -9.33 -12.73
CA GLU A 80 3.72 -10.26 -13.36
C GLU A 80 3.70 -11.58 -12.58
N PRO A 81 3.71 -12.73 -13.27
CA PRO A 81 3.74 -14.00 -12.57
C PRO A 81 5.00 -14.08 -11.69
N SER A 82 4.81 -14.22 -10.39
CA SER A 82 5.87 -14.17 -9.39
C SER A 82 6.88 -15.32 -9.47
N SER A 83 6.69 -16.29 -10.37
CA SER A 83 7.62 -17.42 -10.54
C SER A 83 7.53 -18.17 -11.88
N MET A 84 6.48 -17.95 -12.69
CA MET A 84 6.24 -18.76 -13.88
C MET A 84 5.59 -17.93 -14.99
N SER A 85 6.25 -17.78 -16.14
CA SER A 85 5.60 -17.23 -17.33
C SER A 85 4.28 -17.96 -17.61
N LEU A 86 3.31 -17.30 -18.26
CA LEU A 86 2.07 -17.95 -18.68
C LEU A 86 2.36 -19.27 -19.42
N THR A 87 3.39 -19.29 -20.26
CA THR A 87 3.88 -20.49 -20.97
C THR A 87 4.29 -21.61 -20.02
N SER A 88 5.00 -21.28 -18.94
CA SER A 88 5.45 -22.22 -17.92
C SER A 88 4.26 -22.80 -17.14
N THR A 89 3.29 -21.96 -16.77
CA THR A 89 2.08 -22.36 -16.04
C THR A 89 1.21 -23.29 -16.88
N TRP A 90 0.99 -22.96 -18.15
CA TRP A 90 0.29 -23.85 -19.10
C TRP A 90 1.01 -25.17 -19.32
N GLY A 91 2.35 -25.15 -19.35
CA GLY A 91 3.17 -26.36 -19.46
C GLY A 91 3.02 -27.31 -18.27
N ALA A 92 2.93 -26.78 -17.04
CA ALA A 92 2.74 -27.58 -15.84
C ALA A 92 1.35 -28.24 -15.78
N ILE A 93 0.29 -27.50 -16.15
CA ILE A 93 -1.09 -28.02 -16.16
C ILE A 93 -1.25 -29.18 -17.14
N LYS A 94 -0.65 -29.09 -18.34
CA LYS A 94 -0.73 -30.16 -19.34
C LYS A 94 -0.05 -31.46 -18.90
N LYS A 95 1.00 -31.39 -18.07
CA LYS A 95 1.72 -32.57 -17.56
C LYS A 95 0.99 -33.33 -16.45
N GLN A 96 -0.06 -32.73 -15.86
CA GLN A 96 -0.86 -33.35 -14.80
C GLN A 96 -2.04 -34.17 -15.36
N LYS A 97 -2.22 -34.21 -16.68
CA LYS A 97 -3.12 -35.12 -17.40
C LYS A 97 -2.30 -36.21 -18.09
#